data_AF-A0A9W8LQW8-F1
#
_entry.id   AF-A0A9W8LQW8-F1
#
_cell.length_a   1.000
_cell.length_b   1.000
_cell.length_c   1.000
_cell.angle_alpha   90.00
_cell.angle_beta   90.00
_cell.angle_gamma   90.00
#
_symmetry.space_group_name_H-M   'P 1'
#
loop_
_entity.id
_entity.type
_entity.pdbx_description
1 polymer ?
#
loop_
_entity_poly.entity_id
_entity_poly.type
_entity_poly.pdbx_seq_one_letter_code
_entity_poly.pdbx_strand_id
1 'polypeptide(L)'
;REKVHLDTRRAQLNSMIAEDRRDARGGQSQERQRIEKLMSENARSRADAIVAVTRRVEAMTDAAHRLAVALAGSGGQRDLRRLNELRAEAERHREGIIAAQQAFDRATEAYNEAKVAARSCLDETRRVTEEMSDAERQAVREAQDQRRDISLDELEIELATCRQRLSLAANSGLSARVLEQYEERKMQLEDMDSSLHEMENSLRRVRRSKMTLRRSWEQPLADIVRQIGDAFTRMFDQIGCMGEVTLLRAGDGIVSHVSSGVDDPDSSTELGDSQRQQPRRNHRQSQAGGDAVAEDDEDYGRWGVEIRVAFRKDEAMQVLDNHRQSGGERAVSTILYLQAMQSLVAAPFRVVDEINQGMDARNERLIHEIVVDTACREGSAQYFLITPKLLPDLNYHPMMKVLCIFNGEWQPESFDFSKYISHANSRPQVAAASMVTRA
;
A
#
# COMPACT_ATOMS: atom_id res chain seq x y z
N ARG A 1 22.33 43.06 -49.70
CA ARG A 1 23.76 43.46 -49.58
C ARG A 1 24.28 43.27 -48.14
N GLU A 2 23.50 43.57 -47.10
CA GLU A 2 23.89 43.33 -45.69
C GLU A 2 24.06 41.85 -45.30
N LYS A 3 23.25 40.93 -45.85
CA LYS A 3 23.37 39.48 -45.59
C LYS A 3 24.73 38.91 -46.02
N VAL A 4 25.19 39.32 -47.21
CA VAL A 4 26.51 38.96 -47.75
C VAL A 4 27.63 39.52 -46.86
N HIS A 5 27.46 40.73 -46.33
CA HIS A 5 28.46 41.36 -45.46
C HIS A 5 28.57 40.68 -44.07
N LEU A 6 27.47 40.16 -43.55
CA LEU A 6 27.42 39.36 -42.33
C LEU A 6 28.02 37.97 -42.54
N ASP A 7 27.78 37.33 -43.68
CA ASP A 7 28.37 36.03 -44.01
C ASP A 7 29.89 36.13 -44.20
N THR A 8 30.39 37.20 -44.82
CA THR A 8 31.84 37.46 -44.93
C THR A 8 32.47 37.72 -43.56
N ARG A 9 31.80 38.46 -42.67
CA ARG A 9 32.30 38.74 -41.32
C ARG A 9 32.26 37.51 -40.42
N ARG A 10 31.26 36.64 -40.59
CA ARG A 10 31.18 35.33 -39.95
C ARG A 10 32.27 34.39 -40.46
N ALA A 11 32.59 34.42 -41.75
CA ALA A 11 33.70 33.66 -42.31
C ALA A 11 35.06 34.16 -41.79
N GLN A 12 35.25 35.48 -41.66
CA GLN A 12 36.45 36.07 -41.05
C GLN A 12 36.58 35.71 -39.57
N LEU A 13 35.50 35.78 -38.79
CA LEU A 13 35.51 35.35 -37.39
C LEU A 13 35.82 33.86 -37.27
N ASN A 14 35.25 33.02 -38.13
CA ASN A 14 35.55 31.59 -38.16
C ASN A 14 37.01 31.32 -38.55
N SER A 15 37.60 32.15 -39.41
CA SER A 15 39.02 32.07 -39.77
C SER A 15 39.92 32.45 -38.59
N MET A 16 39.62 33.55 -37.88
CA MET A 16 40.37 33.97 -36.69
C MET A 16 40.25 32.94 -35.57
N ILE A 17 39.04 32.39 -35.33
CA ILE A 17 38.83 31.29 -34.39
C ILE A 17 39.62 30.04 -34.81
N ALA A 18 39.77 29.77 -36.12
CA ALA A 18 40.54 28.65 -36.62
C ALA A 18 42.07 28.87 -36.51
N GLU A 19 42.54 30.11 -36.57
CA GLU A 19 43.94 30.48 -36.35
C GLU A 19 44.31 30.43 -34.85
N ASP A 20 43.48 31.01 -33.97
CA ASP A 20 43.64 30.88 -32.51
C ASP A 20 43.65 29.40 -32.07
N ARG A 21 42.80 28.57 -32.68
CA ARG A 21 42.79 27.11 -32.49
C ARG A 21 44.10 26.44 -32.93
N ARG A 22 44.81 26.94 -33.95
CA ARG A 22 46.09 26.37 -34.37
C ARG A 22 47.22 26.80 -33.43
N ASP A 23 47.23 28.05 -33.01
CA ASP A 23 48.29 28.59 -32.15
C ASP A 23 48.23 27.96 -30.75
N ALA A 24 47.04 27.74 -30.21
CA ALA A 24 46.88 27.06 -28.93
C ALA A 24 47.16 25.54 -28.98
N ARG A 25 46.89 24.87 -30.11
CA ARG A 25 47.43 23.50 -30.38
C ARG A 25 48.95 23.51 -30.42
N GLY A 26 49.55 24.58 -30.94
CA GLY A 26 50.99 24.83 -30.89
C GLY A 26 51.51 24.91 -29.46
N GLY A 27 50.87 25.68 -28.58
CA GLY A 27 51.26 25.82 -27.17
C GLY A 27 51.14 24.53 -26.35
N GLN A 28 50.06 23.77 -26.50
CA GLN A 28 49.93 22.46 -25.82
C GLN A 28 50.84 21.39 -26.42
N SER A 29 51.07 21.42 -27.73
CA SER A 29 52.10 20.59 -28.37
C SER A 29 53.49 20.95 -27.82
N GLN A 30 53.78 22.23 -27.59
CA GLN A 30 55.04 22.69 -27.02
C GLN A 30 55.20 22.25 -25.57
N GLU A 31 54.18 22.37 -24.72
CA GLU A 31 54.29 21.96 -23.31
C GLU A 31 54.31 20.43 -23.18
N ARG A 32 53.53 19.70 -24.00
CA ARG A 32 53.64 18.24 -24.08
C ARG A 32 55.03 17.80 -24.56
N GLN A 33 55.57 18.46 -25.58
CA GLN A 33 56.94 18.25 -26.04
C GLN A 33 57.96 18.61 -24.95
N ARG A 34 57.70 19.64 -24.14
CA ARG A 34 58.58 20.05 -23.03
C ARG A 34 58.58 18.99 -21.93
N ILE A 35 57.42 18.47 -21.53
CA ILE A 35 57.31 17.38 -20.55
C ILE A 35 57.96 16.11 -21.10
N GLU A 36 57.72 15.76 -22.36
CA GLU A 36 58.33 14.61 -23.02
C GLU A 36 59.86 14.75 -23.12
N LYS A 37 60.36 15.97 -23.37
CA LYS A 37 61.78 16.31 -23.33
C LYS A 37 62.36 16.18 -21.93
N LEU A 38 61.69 16.71 -20.90
CA LEU A 38 62.13 16.59 -19.50
C LEU A 38 62.15 15.14 -19.01
N MET A 39 61.14 14.33 -19.40
CA MET A 39 61.13 12.89 -19.12
C MET A 39 62.29 12.17 -19.82
N SER A 40 62.55 12.52 -21.07
CA SER A 40 63.67 11.96 -21.85
C SER A 40 65.03 12.37 -21.27
N GLU A 41 65.17 13.61 -20.80
CA GLU A 41 66.38 14.12 -20.13
C GLU A 41 66.64 13.41 -18.80
N ASN A 42 65.60 13.20 -17.98
CA ASN A 42 65.71 12.45 -16.73
C ASN A 42 66.07 10.98 -16.99
N ALA A 43 65.42 10.33 -17.95
CA ALA A 43 65.74 8.96 -18.35
C ALA A 43 67.19 8.83 -18.84
N ARG A 44 67.66 9.80 -19.63
CA ARG A 44 69.05 9.86 -20.13
C ARG A 44 70.04 10.09 -18.99
N SER A 45 69.77 11.01 -18.08
CA SER A 45 70.61 11.27 -16.90
C SER A 45 70.78 10.02 -16.02
N ARG A 46 69.71 9.26 -15.79
CA ARG A 46 69.77 7.98 -15.07
C ARG A 46 70.59 6.93 -15.82
N ALA A 47 70.44 6.83 -17.14
CA ALA A 47 71.21 5.89 -17.96
C ALA A 47 72.71 6.24 -17.97
N ASP A 48 73.06 7.51 -18.14
CA ASP A 48 74.45 7.98 -18.14
C ASP A 48 75.12 7.75 -16.77
N ALA A 49 74.40 7.95 -15.67
CA ALA A 49 74.89 7.66 -14.32
C ALA A 49 75.17 6.16 -14.12
N ILE A 50 74.28 5.27 -14.60
CA ILE A 50 74.49 3.81 -14.55
C ILE A 50 75.75 3.43 -15.35
N VAL A 51 75.87 3.91 -16.59
CA VAL A 51 77.03 3.63 -17.44
C VAL A 51 78.33 4.12 -16.79
N ALA A 52 78.30 5.28 -16.13
CA ALA A 52 79.45 5.81 -15.40
C ALA A 52 79.83 4.93 -14.19
N VAL A 53 78.85 4.43 -13.42
CA VAL A 53 79.10 3.46 -12.33
C VAL A 53 79.73 2.19 -12.89
N THR A 54 79.14 1.59 -13.93
CA THR A 54 79.63 0.34 -14.53
C THR A 54 81.09 0.47 -14.99
N ARG A 55 81.41 1.52 -15.77
CA ARG A 55 82.78 1.76 -16.25
C ARG A 55 83.78 1.97 -15.12
N ARG A 56 83.39 2.65 -14.04
CA ARG A 56 84.29 2.90 -12.90
C ARG A 56 84.49 1.64 -12.05
N VAL A 57 83.49 0.77 -11.95
CA VAL A 57 83.63 -0.55 -11.30
C VAL A 57 84.60 -1.42 -12.08
N GLU A 58 84.49 -1.48 -13.40
CA GLU A 58 85.44 -2.21 -14.27
C GLU A 58 86.88 -1.70 -14.11
N ALA A 59 87.07 -0.38 -14.16
CA ALA A 59 88.39 0.23 -13.95
C ALA A 59 88.95 -0.03 -12.54
N MET A 60 88.09 -0.04 -11.52
CA MET A 60 88.49 -0.37 -10.14
C MET A 60 88.90 -1.85 -10.01
N THR A 61 88.17 -2.77 -10.66
CA THR A 61 88.54 -4.20 -10.66
C THR A 61 89.88 -4.43 -11.34
N ASP A 62 90.15 -3.73 -12.44
CA ASP A 62 91.44 -3.78 -13.13
C ASP A 62 92.58 -3.22 -12.26
N ALA A 63 92.36 -2.06 -11.63
CA ALA A 63 93.34 -1.45 -10.72
C ALA A 63 93.62 -2.36 -9.50
N ALA A 64 92.59 -2.97 -8.93
CA ALA A 64 92.72 -3.92 -7.82
C ALA A 64 93.48 -5.19 -8.23
N HIS A 65 93.23 -5.71 -9.44
CA HIS A 65 93.97 -6.85 -9.99
C HIS A 65 95.46 -6.51 -10.18
N ARG A 66 95.77 -5.33 -10.75
CA ARG A 66 97.15 -4.83 -10.88
C ARG A 66 97.85 -4.67 -9.53
N LEU A 67 97.13 -4.18 -8.52
CA LEU A 67 97.65 -4.05 -7.16
C LEU A 67 97.95 -5.42 -6.52
N ALA A 68 97.04 -6.39 -6.66
CA ALA A 68 97.21 -7.74 -6.13
C ALA A 68 98.43 -8.46 -6.74
N VAL A 69 98.62 -8.35 -8.05
CA VAL A 69 99.79 -8.90 -8.76
C VAL A 69 101.09 -8.23 -8.28
N ALA A 70 101.08 -6.91 -8.10
CA ALA A 70 102.25 -6.17 -7.61
C ALA A 70 102.63 -6.54 -6.16
N LEU A 71 101.65 -6.84 -5.29
CA LEU A 71 101.90 -7.29 -3.91
C LEU A 71 102.55 -8.68 -3.86
N ALA A 72 102.18 -9.58 -4.79
CA ALA A 72 102.69 -10.95 -4.83
C ALA A 72 104.17 -11.07 -5.27
N GLY A 73 104.72 -10.06 -5.94
CA GLY A 73 106.08 -10.10 -6.53
C GLY A 73 107.18 -9.35 -5.77
N SER A 74 106.95 -8.92 -4.52
CA SER A 74 107.75 -7.85 -3.90
C SER A 74 109.15 -8.24 -3.42
N GLY A 75 110.13 -7.40 -3.78
CA GLY A 75 111.54 -7.49 -3.40
C GLY A 75 112.30 -6.18 -3.64
N GLY A 76 111.86 -5.04 -3.06
CA GLY A 76 112.67 -3.81 -3.01
C GLY A 76 111.90 -2.49 -2.83
N GLN A 77 112.60 -1.42 -2.42
CA GLN A 77 112.03 -0.08 -2.15
C GLN A 77 111.36 0.61 -3.37
N ARG A 78 111.69 0.22 -4.60
CA ARG A 78 111.01 0.74 -5.82
C ARG A 78 109.58 0.22 -5.96
N ASP A 79 109.26 -0.93 -5.37
CA ASP A 79 107.92 -1.52 -5.41
C ASP A 79 106.92 -0.74 -4.54
N LEU A 80 107.38 -0.13 -3.45
CA LEU A 80 106.52 0.60 -2.52
C LEU A 80 105.91 1.87 -3.13
N ARG A 81 106.66 2.60 -3.98
CA ARG A 81 106.12 3.78 -4.69
C ARG A 81 105.02 3.38 -5.67
N ARG A 82 105.27 2.34 -6.47
CA ARG A 82 104.30 1.80 -7.43
C ARG A 82 103.03 1.28 -6.75
N LEU A 83 103.17 0.61 -5.61
CA LEU A 83 102.03 0.15 -4.81
C LEU A 83 101.18 1.32 -4.27
N ASN A 84 101.82 2.39 -3.80
CA ASN A 84 101.11 3.59 -3.34
C ASN A 84 100.38 4.32 -4.47
N GLU A 85 100.96 4.38 -5.67
CA GLU A 85 100.31 4.96 -6.86
C GLU A 85 99.07 4.17 -7.29
N LEU A 86 99.17 2.84 -7.36
CA LEU A 86 98.04 1.95 -7.70
C LEU A 86 96.95 1.99 -6.62
N ARG A 87 97.34 2.10 -5.35
CA ARG A 87 96.38 2.30 -4.25
C ARG A 87 95.63 3.62 -4.38
N ALA A 88 96.34 4.72 -4.69
CA ALA A 88 95.71 6.02 -4.93
C ALA A 88 94.83 6.05 -6.19
N GLU A 89 95.13 5.24 -7.20
CA GLU A 89 94.25 5.03 -8.36
C GLU A 89 92.96 4.30 -7.98
N ALA A 90 93.06 3.20 -7.21
CA ALA A 90 91.90 2.46 -6.74
C ALA A 90 90.97 3.31 -5.84
N GLU A 91 91.53 4.12 -4.94
CA GLU A 91 90.73 5.04 -4.11
C GLU A 91 90.03 6.11 -4.95
N ARG A 92 90.68 6.67 -5.98
CA ARG A 92 90.03 7.61 -6.92
C ARG A 92 88.87 6.99 -7.68
N HIS A 93 88.98 5.72 -8.08
CA HIS A 93 87.87 5.00 -8.70
C HIS A 93 86.73 4.74 -7.71
N ARG A 94 87.05 4.39 -6.45
CA ARG A 94 86.08 4.19 -5.36
C ARG A 94 85.29 5.47 -5.05
N GLU A 95 85.96 6.59 -4.86
CA GLU A 95 85.33 7.91 -4.68
C GLU A 95 84.43 8.26 -5.88
N GLY A 96 84.91 7.91 -7.07
CA GLY A 96 84.15 8.04 -8.31
C GLY A 96 82.85 7.26 -8.38
N ILE A 97 82.85 6.02 -7.89
CA ILE A 97 81.67 5.16 -7.83
C ILE A 97 80.66 5.76 -6.85
N ILE A 98 81.12 6.24 -5.69
CA ILE A 98 80.26 6.90 -4.70
C ILE A 98 79.58 8.13 -5.30
N ALA A 99 80.32 8.99 -6.00
CA ALA A 99 79.77 10.18 -6.63
C ALA A 99 78.75 9.86 -7.75
N ALA A 100 79.02 8.83 -8.56
CA ALA A 100 78.11 8.41 -9.62
C ALA A 100 76.83 7.74 -9.07
N GLN A 101 76.94 6.96 -7.99
CA GLN A 101 75.81 6.39 -7.29
C GLN A 101 74.90 7.48 -6.69
N GLN A 102 75.48 8.48 -6.02
CA GLN A 102 74.72 9.63 -5.50
C GLN A 102 73.99 10.41 -6.59
N ALA A 103 74.57 10.52 -7.79
CA ALA A 103 73.90 11.16 -8.92
C ALA A 103 72.70 10.34 -9.42
N PHE A 104 72.82 9.02 -9.46
CA PHE A 104 71.72 8.11 -9.81
C PHE A 104 70.58 8.17 -8.79
N ASP A 105 70.91 8.18 -7.50
CA ASP A 105 69.92 8.23 -6.42
C ASP A 105 69.12 9.55 -6.49
N ARG A 106 69.79 10.69 -6.64
CA ARG A 106 69.12 12.01 -6.83
C ARG A 106 68.20 12.05 -8.05
N ALA A 107 68.63 11.49 -9.18
CA ALA A 107 67.78 11.44 -10.38
C ALA A 107 66.57 10.52 -10.21
N THR A 108 66.72 9.44 -9.43
CA THR A 108 65.65 8.49 -9.12
C THR A 108 64.63 9.08 -8.12
N GLU A 109 65.09 9.84 -7.12
CA GLU A 109 64.22 10.60 -6.21
C GLU A 109 63.36 11.61 -6.97
N ALA A 110 63.96 12.44 -7.82
CA ALA A 110 63.23 13.42 -8.63
C ALA A 110 62.19 12.78 -9.55
N TYR A 111 62.49 11.60 -10.12
CA TYR A 111 61.52 10.84 -10.91
C TYR A 111 60.35 10.33 -10.06
N ASN A 112 60.62 9.80 -8.86
CA ASN A 112 59.59 9.28 -7.98
C ASN A 112 58.67 10.39 -7.45
N GLU A 113 59.23 11.55 -7.10
CA GLU A 113 58.45 12.74 -6.70
C GLU A 113 57.50 13.19 -7.82
N ALA A 114 58.01 13.35 -9.04
CA ALA A 114 57.19 13.71 -10.20
C ALA A 114 56.09 12.67 -10.48
N LYS A 115 56.40 11.38 -10.33
CA LYS A 115 55.45 10.28 -10.51
C LYS A 115 54.33 10.30 -9.47
N VAL A 116 54.64 10.60 -8.21
CA VAL A 116 53.63 10.69 -7.13
C VAL A 116 52.72 11.90 -7.35
N ALA A 117 53.29 13.06 -7.69
CA ALA A 117 52.52 14.27 -8.00
C ALA A 117 51.54 14.06 -9.17
N ALA A 118 52.00 13.41 -10.24
CA ALA A 118 51.16 13.09 -11.40
C ALA A 118 50.02 12.12 -11.06
N ARG A 119 50.28 11.09 -10.24
CA ARG A 119 49.24 10.17 -9.77
C ARG A 119 48.19 10.85 -8.90
N SER A 120 48.63 11.67 -7.95
CA SER A 120 47.73 12.43 -7.06
C SER A 120 46.77 13.32 -7.85
N CYS A 121 47.27 14.03 -8.87
CA CYS A 121 46.45 14.87 -9.75
C CYS A 121 45.41 14.06 -10.55
N LEU A 122 45.79 12.87 -11.03
CA LEU A 122 44.90 11.98 -11.77
C LEU A 122 43.79 11.41 -10.87
N ASP A 123 44.14 10.99 -9.65
CA ASP A 123 43.18 10.44 -8.69
C ASP A 123 42.16 11.50 -8.22
N GLU A 124 42.61 12.73 -7.96
CA GLU A 124 41.72 13.83 -7.59
C GLU A 124 40.73 14.17 -8.72
N THR A 125 41.23 14.20 -9.96
CA THR A 125 40.38 14.42 -11.15
C THR A 125 39.33 13.31 -11.28
N ARG A 126 39.73 12.06 -11.04
CA ARG A 126 38.83 10.92 -11.10
C ARG A 126 37.75 10.96 -10.02
N ARG A 127 38.11 11.26 -8.76
CA ARG A 127 37.14 11.34 -7.65
C ARG A 127 36.07 12.38 -7.93
N VAL A 128 36.48 13.58 -8.34
CA VAL A 128 35.55 14.67 -8.70
C VAL A 128 34.62 14.24 -9.84
N THR A 129 35.13 13.51 -10.83
CA THR A 129 34.30 13.03 -11.95
C THR A 129 33.29 11.95 -11.54
N GLU A 130 33.62 11.13 -10.52
CA GLU A 130 32.74 10.06 -10.02
C GLU A 130 31.61 10.60 -9.13
N GLU A 131 31.83 11.70 -8.41
CA GLU A 131 30.86 12.37 -7.51
C GLU A 131 29.84 13.26 -8.25
N MET A 132 30.12 13.64 -9.51
CA MET A 132 29.24 14.50 -10.31
C MET A 132 27.95 13.78 -10.75
N SER A 133 26.82 14.47 -10.78
CA SER A 133 25.57 13.98 -11.38
C SER A 133 25.70 13.80 -12.90
N ASP A 134 24.82 13.02 -13.52
CA ASP A 134 24.87 12.78 -14.98
C ASP A 134 24.73 14.07 -15.80
N ALA A 135 23.96 15.05 -15.31
CA ALA A 135 23.84 16.37 -15.92
C ALA A 135 25.14 17.19 -15.83
N GLU A 136 25.85 17.09 -14.70
CA GLU A 136 27.14 17.76 -14.50
C GLU A 136 28.27 17.07 -15.30
N ARG A 137 28.27 15.73 -15.37
CA ARG A 137 29.18 14.98 -16.23
C ARG A 137 28.96 15.32 -17.70
N GLN A 138 27.70 15.47 -18.12
CA GLN A 138 27.35 15.86 -19.47
C GLN A 138 27.80 17.31 -19.74
N ALA A 139 27.60 18.24 -18.82
CA ALA A 139 28.09 19.62 -18.95
C ALA A 139 29.62 19.70 -19.00
N VAL A 140 30.34 18.87 -18.22
CA VAL A 140 31.81 18.77 -18.28
C VAL A 140 32.27 18.15 -19.59
N ARG A 141 31.60 17.10 -20.09
CA ARG A 141 31.90 16.51 -21.39
C ARG A 141 31.63 17.48 -22.53
N GLU A 142 30.53 18.20 -22.49
CA GLU A 142 30.22 19.25 -23.46
C GLU A 142 31.23 20.40 -23.39
N ALA A 143 31.68 20.80 -22.19
CA ALA A 143 32.75 21.78 -22.02
C ALA A 143 34.13 21.25 -22.47
N GLN A 144 34.39 19.95 -22.32
CA GLN A 144 35.59 19.26 -22.81
C GLN A 144 35.57 19.09 -24.34
N ASP A 145 34.42 18.81 -24.94
CA ASP A 145 34.22 18.67 -26.39
C ASP A 145 34.16 20.04 -27.10
N GLN A 146 33.70 21.07 -26.40
CA GLN A 146 33.74 22.46 -26.84
C GLN A 146 35.06 23.17 -26.48
N ARG A 147 36.05 22.47 -25.90
CA ARG A 147 37.31 23.08 -25.49
C ARG A 147 37.92 23.87 -26.64
N ARG A 148 37.96 25.19 -26.44
CA ARG A 148 39.04 25.99 -26.97
C ARG A 148 40.33 25.37 -26.43
N ASP A 149 41.30 25.18 -27.31
CA ASP A 149 42.67 24.95 -26.87
C ASP A 149 43.06 26.26 -26.15
N ILE A 150 43.07 26.26 -24.81
CA ILE A 150 43.34 27.45 -23.98
C ILE A 150 44.69 27.23 -23.30
N SER A 151 45.55 28.26 -23.26
CA SER A 151 46.85 28.21 -22.58
C SER A 151 46.68 28.12 -21.06
N LEU A 152 47.73 27.68 -20.34
CA LEU A 152 47.69 27.59 -18.86
C LEU A 152 47.34 28.94 -18.22
N ASP A 153 47.95 30.03 -18.72
CA ASP A 153 47.74 31.38 -18.21
C ASP A 153 46.30 31.86 -18.42
N GLU A 154 45.71 31.57 -19.57
CA GLU A 154 44.30 31.88 -19.84
C GLU A 154 43.35 31.03 -18.98
N LEU A 155 43.71 29.76 -18.71
CA LEU A 155 42.93 28.89 -17.82
C LEU A 155 42.97 29.43 -16.37
N GLU A 156 44.10 29.97 -15.92
CA GLU A 156 44.22 30.63 -14.62
C GLU A 156 43.38 31.91 -14.54
N ILE A 157 43.33 32.70 -15.62
CA ILE A 157 42.48 33.90 -15.71
C ILE A 157 40.99 33.51 -15.68
N GLU A 158 40.59 32.48 -16.43
CA GLU A 158 39.20 31.98 -16.41
C GLU A 158 38.82 31.41 -15.04
N LEU A 159 39.73 30.68 -14.39
CA LEU A 159 39.54 30.16 -13.04
C LEU A 159 39.36 31.30 -12.03
N ALA A 160 40.20 32.35 -12.11
CA ALA A 160 40.09 33.53 -11.27
C ALA A 160 38.74 34.25 -11.47
N THR A 161 38.33 34.40 -12.74
CA THR A 161 37.04 35.01 -13.10
C THR A 161 35.86 34.20 -12.58
N CYS A 162 35.90 32.87 -12.71
CA CYS A 162 34.87 31.97 -12.17
C CYS A 162 34.79 32.04 -10.64
N ARG A 163 35.95 32.04 -9.95
CA ARG A 163 36.01 32.22 -8.50
C ARG A 163 35.39 33.54 -8.04
N GLN A 164 35.65 34.62 -8.78
CA GLN A 164 35.04 35.93 -8.51
C GLN A 164 33.52 35.90 -8.70
N ARG A 165 33.02 35.29 -9.78
CA ARG A 165 31.58 35.12 -10.02
C ARG A 165 30.91 34.30 -8.92
N LEU A 166 31.55 33.22 -8.47
CA LEU A 166 31.09 32.41 -7.33
C LEU A 166 31.05 33.22 -6.03
N SER A 167 32.07 34.03 -5.76
CA SER A 167 32.11 34.91 -4.58
C SER A 167 30.98 35.95 -4.59
N LEU A 168 30.70 36.55 -5.75
CA LEU A 168 29.58 37.48 -5.92
C LEU A 168 28.23 36.79 -5.75
N ALA A 169 28.09 35.56 -6.27
CA ALA A 169 26.87 34.76 -6.15
C ALA A 169 26.62 34.26 -4.70
N ALA A 170 27.69 33.95 -3.96
CA ALA A 170 27.60 33.59 -2.54
C ALA A 170 27.07 34.76 -1.70
N ASN A 171 27.45 35.99 -2.05
CA ASN A 171 26.94 37.21 -1.39
C ASN A 171 25.51 37.58 -1.83
N SER A 172 24.99 37.01 -2.92
CA SER A 172 23.67 37.36 -3.47
C SER A 172 22.50 36.48 -2.99
N GLY A 173 22.69 35.66 -1.94
CA GLY A 173 21.57 34.97 -1.29
C GLY A 173 21.61 33.44 -1.34
N LEU A 174 22.65 32.82 -1.88
CA LEU A 174 23.00 31.42 -1.53
C LEU A 174 23.61 31.39 -0.12
N SER A 175 22.83 31.83 0.87
CA SER A 175 23.24 31.75 2.26
C SER A 175 23.17 30.29 2.72
N ALA A 176 24.12 29.86 3.54
CA ALA A 176 24.13 28.52 4.17
C ALA A 176 22.76 28.17 4.80
N ARG A 177 22.04 29.19 5.29
CA ARG A 177 20.69 29.08 5.84
C ARG A 177 19.64 28.54 4.86
N VAL A 178 19.77 28.79 3.54
CA VAL A 178 18.85 28.25 2.53
C VAL A 178 19.10 26.76 2.30
N LEU A 179 20.36 26.34 2.34
CA LEU A 179 20.73 24.92 2.28
C LEU A 179 20.25 24.18 3.53
N GLU A 180 20.48 24.74 4.72
CA GLU A 180 19.94 24.21 5.98
C GLU A 180 18.42 24.07 5.94
N GLN A 181 17.69 25.09 5.45
CA GLN A 181 16.24 25.04 5.30
C GLN A 181 15.78 24.00 4.26
N TYR A 182 16.53 23.83 3.18
CA TYR A 182 16.23 22.81 2.16
C TYR A 182 16.44 21.41 2.74
N GLU A 183 17.56 21.17 3.42
CA GLU A 183 17.87 19.91 4.08
C GLU A 183 16.82 19.59 5.17
N GLU A 184 16.45 20.56 6.00
CA GLU A 184 15.41 20.43 7.01
C GLU A 184 14.05 20.08 6.38
N ARG A 185 13.64 20.78 5.31
CA ARG A 185 12.40 20.48 4.59
C ARG A 185 12.42 19.12 3.91
N LYS A 186 13.56 18.71 3.37
CA LYS A 186 13.72 17.38 2.76
C LYS A 186 13.51 16.28 3.81
N MET A 187 14.12 16.45 4.98
CA MET A 187 13.93 15.52 6.10
C MET A 187 12.47 15.50 6.58
N GLN A 188 11.81 16.66 6.67
CA GLN A 188 10.37 16.73 7.02
C GLN A 188 9.49 16.04 5.98
N LEU A 189 9.79 16.18 4.68
CA LEU A 189 9.05 15.48 3.63
C LEU A 189 9.22 13.97 3.74
N GLU A 190 10.44 13.49 3.99
CA GLU A 190 10.72 12.05 4.19
C GLU A 190 9.98 11.47 5.41
N ASP A 191 9.90 12.24 6.51
CA ASP A 191 9.14 11.88 7.72
C ASP A 191 7.62 11.88 7.48
N MET A 192 7.11 12.89 6.77
CA MET A 192 5.70 12.97 6.38
C MET A 192 5.30 11.84 5.43
N ASP A 193 6.14 11.50 4.44
CA ASP A 193 5.90 10.39 3.52
C ASP A 193 5.90 9.05 4.27
N SER A 194 6.80 8.87 5.24
CA SER A 194 6.81 7.70 6.11
C SER A 194 5.53 7.61 6.94
N SER A 195 5.10 8.72 7.53
CA SER A 195 3.85 8.82 8.28
C SER A 195 2.61 8.57 7.41
N LEU A 196 2.57 9.09 6.19
CA LEU A 196 1.52 8.80 5.21
C LEU A 196 1.48 7.31 4.87
N HIS A 197 2.63 6.69 4.67
CA HIS A 197 2.72 5.27 4.40
C HIS A 197 2.21 4.42 5.57
N GLU A 198 2.54 4.78 6.81
CA GLU A 198 2.02 4.14 8.02
C GLU A 198 0.49 4.29 8.13
N MET A 199 -0.03 5.49 7.92
CA MET A 199 -1.48 5.75 7.94
C MET A 199 -2.20 4.97 6.84
N GLU A 200 -1.64 4.91 5.62
CA GLU A 200 -2.22 4.14 4.52
C GLU A 200 -2.24 2.64 4.83
N ASN A 201 -1.16 2.12 5.43
CA ASN A 201 -1.10 0.72 5.88
C ASN A 201 -2.11 0.42 7.00
N SER A 202 -2.28 1.35 7.95
CA SER A 202 -3.31 1.25 8.99
C SER A 202 -4.71 1.23 8.38
N LEU A 203 -4.99 2.13 7.44
CA LEU A 203 -6.26 2.19 6.72
C LEU A 203 -6.53 0.89 5.93
N ARG A 204 -5.52 0.36 5.24
CA ARG A 204 -5.61 -0.94 4.55
C ARG A 204 -5.90 -2.07 5.54
N ARG A 205 -5.28 -2.07 6.72
CA ARG A 205 -5.53 -3.08 7.77
C ARG A 205 -6.95 -3.00 8.31
N VAL A 206 -7.44 -1.79 8.63
CA VAL A 206 -8.80 -1.57 9.11
C VAL A 206 -9.83 -1.98 8.06
N ARG A 207 -9.63 -1.60 6.78
CA ARG A 207 -10.49 -2.03 5.67
C ARG A 207 -10.55 -3.55 5.52
N ARG A 208 -9.40 -4.25 5.58
CA ARG A 208 -9.39 -5.72 5.58
C ARG A 208 -10.15 -6.30 6.77
N SER A 209 -9.92 -5.77 7.97
CA SER A 209 -10.62 -6.22 9.18
C SER A 209 -12.15 -6.06 9.05
N LYS A 210 -12.61 -4.89 8.58
CA LYS A 210 -14.02 -4.63 8.30
C LYS A 210 -14.60 -5.66 7.32
N MET A 211 -13.90 -5.96 6.24
CA MET A 211 -14.34 -6.94 5.24
C MET A 211 -14.41 -8.35 5.80
N THR A 212 -13.41 -8.77 6.58
CA THR A 212 -13.40 -10.09 7.23
C THR A 212 -14.55 -10.22 8.23
N LEU A 213 -14.78 -9.19 9.05
CA LEU A 213 -15.88 -9.17 10.02
C LEU A 213 -17.23 -9.21 9.31
N ARG A 214 -17.42 -8.40 8.26
CA ARG A 214 -18.64 -8.44 7.44
C ARG A 214 -18.92 -9.85 6.92
N ARG A 215 -17.91 -10.50 6.33
CA ARG A 215 -18.04 -11.88 5.82
C ARG A 215 -18.36 -12.91 6.90
N SER A 216 -17.91 -12.71 8.14
CA SER A 216 -18.13 -13.69 9.21
C SER A 216 -19.58 -13.75 9.70
N TRP A 217 -20.36 -12.66 9.58
CA TRP A 217 -21.75 -12.63 10.06
C TRP A 217 -22.78 -12.45 8.94
N GLU A 218 -22.44 -11.83 7.81
CA GLU A 218 -23.40 -11.55 6.72
C GLU A 218 -23.97 -12.84 6.10
N GLN A 219 -23.10 -13.83 5.85
CA GLN A 219 -23.53 -15.12 5.29
C GLN A 219 -24.38 -15.91 6.29
N PRO A 220 -23.96 -16.10 7.56
CA PRO A 220 -24.83 -16.72 8.57
C PRO A 220 -26.17 -16.01 8.74
N LEU A 221 -26.21 -14.67 8.72
CA LEU A 221 -27.46 -13.93 8.83
C LEU A 221 -28.38 -14.20 7.65
N ALA A 222 -27.86 -14.13 6.42
CA ALA A 222 -28.62 -14.42 5.22
C ALA A 222 -29.14 -15.87 5.21
N ASP A 223 -28.33 -16.83 5.66
CA ASP A 223 -28.72 -18.23 5.79
C ASP A 223 -29.83 -18.44 6.81
N ILE A 224 -29.77 -17.78 7.97
CA ILE A 224 -30.82 -17.85 8.98
C ILE A 224 -32.12 -17.25 8.43
N VAL A 225 -32.07 -16.06 7.83
CA VAL A 225 -33.26 -15.41 7.26
C VAL A 225 -33.85 -16.28 6.13
N ARG A 226 -33.02 -16.87 5.28
CA ARG A 226 -33.47 -17.81 4.24
C ARG A 226 -34.15 -19.04 4.83
N GLN A 227 -33.60 -19.64 5.89
CA GLN A 227 -34.23 -20.78 6.55
C GLN A 227 -35.59 -20.42 7.19
N ILE A 228 -35.68 -19.23 7.80
CA ILE A 228 -36.96 -18.70 8.31
C ILE A 228 -37.94 -18.50 7.14
N GLY A 229 -37.49 -17.90 6.04
CA GLY A 229 -38.28 -17.72 4.82
C GLY A 229 -38.81 -19.04 4.27
N ASP A 230 -37.95 -20.05 4.08
CA ASP A 230 -38.34 -21.38 3.59
C ASP A 230 -39.36 -22.07 4.53
N ALA A 231 -39.22 -21.91 5.84
CA ALA A 231 -40.18 -22.40 6.81
C ALA A 231 -41.52 -21.63 6.72
N PHE A 232 -41.46 -20.31 6.67
CA PHE A 232 -42.63 -19.42 6.56
C PHE A 232 -43.43 -19.67 5.29
N THR A 233 -42.77 -19.77 4.13
CA THR A 233 -43.41 -20.05 2.83
C THR A 233 -44.11 -21.41 2.84
N ARG A 234 -43.48 -22.45 3.40
CA ARG A 234 -44.13 -23.77 3.53
C ARG A 234 -45.38 -23.73 4.40
N MET A 235 -45.33 -22.99 5.50
CA MET A 235 -46.48 -22.85 6.41
C MET A 235 -47.60 -21.99 5.81
N PHE A 236 -47.26 -20.97 5.02
CA PHE A 236 -48.25 -20.16 4.29
C PHE A 236 -48.91 -20.95 3.14
N ASP A 237 -48.15 -21.78 2.44
CA ASP A 237 -48.66 -22.59 1.33
C ASP A 237 -49.67 -23.65 1.82
N GLN A 238 -49.47 -24.21 3.03
CA GLN A 238 -50.44 -25.11 3.68
C GLN A 238 -51.81 -24.46 3.89
N ILE A 239 -51.86 -23.13 4.02
CA ILE A 239 -53.07 -22.34 4.22
C ILE A 239 -53.71 -21.96 2.87
N GLY A 240 -53.00 -22.19 1.77
CA GLY A 240 -53.37 -21.74 0.43
C GLY A 240 -53.06 -20.27 0.15
N CYS A 241 -52.21 -19.66 0.97
CA CYS A 241 -51.74 -18.28 0.88
C CYS A 241 -50.27 -18.24 0.46
N MET A 242 -49.75 -17.07 0.07
CA MET A 242 -48.34 -16.87 -0.25
C MET A 242 -47.66 -15.99 0.80
N GLY A 243 -46.47 -16.39 1.22
CA GLY A 243 -45.67 -15.71 2.25
C GLY A 243 -44.19 -15.75 1.89
N GLU A 244 -43.50 -14.62 2.00
CA GLU A 244 -42.06 -14.50 1.74
C GLU A 244 -41.41 -13.63 2.83
N VAL A 245 -40.23 -14.04 3.29
CA VAL A 245 -39.40 -13.28 4.23
C VAL A 245 -38.05 -13.05 3.58
N THR A 246 -37.65 -11.79 3.45
CA THR A 246 -36.39 -11.39 2.81
C THR A 246 -35.56 -10.49 3.71
N LEU A 247 -34.24 -10.57 3.53
CA LEU A 247 -33.29 -9.65 4.17
C LEU A 247 -33.15 -8.42 3.29
N LEU A 248 -33.58 -7.25 3.80
CA LEU A 248 -33.38 -5.97 3.15
C LEU A 248 -32.01 -5.40 3.49
N ARG A 249 -31.33 -4.92 2.44
CA ARG A 249 -30.04 -4.24 2.52
C ARG A 249 -30.20 -2.75 2.26
N ALA A 250 -29.21 -1.96 2.66
CA ALA A 250 -29.28 -0.50 2.53
C ALA A 250 -29.40 -0.01 1.07
N GLY A 251 -28.85 -0.77 0.11
CA GLY A 251 -28.98 -0.50 -1.32
C GLY A 251 -30.26 -1.02 -1.98
N ASP A 252 -31.03 -1.86 -1.29
CA ASP A 252 -32.30 -2.40 -1.78
C ASP A 252 -33.39 -1.36 -1.50
N GLY A 253 -33.48 -0.37 -2.39
CA GLY A 253 -34.39 0.79 -2.34
C GLY A 253 -35.53 0.71 -1.33
N ILE A 254 -35.28 1.22 -0.12
CA ILE A 254 -36.29 1.33 0.92
C ILE A 254 -37.33 2.34 0.44
N VAL A 255 -38.54 1.86 0.14
CA VAL A 255 -39.71 2.73 0.03
C VAL A 255 -40.03 3.19 1.45
N SER A 256 -39.44 4.31 1.84
CA SER A 256 -39.61 4.91 3.16
C SER A 256 -41.07 5.32 3.38
N HIS A 257 -41.85 4.44 4.02
CA HIS A 257 -43.01 4.83 4.80
C HIS A 257 -42.60 4.90 6.27
N VAL A 258 -41.73 5.87 6.58
CA VAL A 258 -41.58 6.31 7.98
C VAL A 258 -42.54 7.48 8.14
N SER A 259 -43.62 7.22 8.87
CA SER A 259 -44.57 8.22 9.33
C SER A 259 -43.84 9.40 9.99
N SER A 260 -43.90 10.56 9.33
CA SER A 260 -43.57 11.85 9.91
C SER A 260 -44.61 12.21 10.98
N GLY A 261 -44.22 12.12 12.24
CA GLY A 261 -44.98 12.63 13.37
C GLY A 261 -44.11 13.56 14.19
N VAL A 262 -43.91 14.78 13.70
CA VAL A 262 -43.58 15.95 14.53
C VAL A 262 -44.35 17.12 13.92
N ASP A 263 -45.46 17.46 14.57
CA ASP A 263 -46.14 18.74 14.44
C ASP A 263 -45.22 19.84 14.97
N ASP A 264 -44.87 20.81 14.13
CA ASP A 264 -44.48 22.15 14.57
C ASP A 264 -45.14 23.17 13.62
N PRO A 265 -46.03 24.05 14.12
CA PRO A 265 -46.76 25.00 13.31
C PRO A 265 -46.09 26.37 13.40
N ASP A 266 -45.26 26.76 12.43
CA ASP A 266 -45.07 28.18 12.16
C ASP A 266 -44.54 28.48 10.76
N SER A 267 -44.81 29.70 10.31
CA SER A 267 -44.41 30.37 9.07
C SER A 267 -45.28 30.09 7.82
N SER A 268 -46.35 30.87 7.75
CA SER A 268 -46.92 31.34 6.49
C SER A 268 -46.00 32.39 5.85
N THR A 269 -46.22 32.60 4.54
CA THR A 269 -45.76 33.71 3.67
C THR A 269 -44.42 33.49 2.94
N GLU A 270 -44.47 33.18 1.64
CA GLU A 270 -44.36 34.19 0.57
C GLU A 270 -44.57 33.58 -0.84
N LEU A 271 -45.14 34.41 -1.70
CA LEU A 271 -45.49 34.19 -3.11
C LEU A 271 -44.25 34.33 -4.01
N GLY A 272 -44.23 33.62 -5.16
CA GLY A 272 -43.31 33.96 -6.24
C GLY A 272 -43.18 32.93 -7.36
N ASP A 273 -44.02 33.07 -8.39
CA ASP A 273 -43.89 32.45 -9.70
C ASP A 273 -42.47 32.58 -10.28
N SER A 274 -41.92 31.49 -10.85
CA SER A 274 -41.32 31.50 -12.21
C SER A 274 -40.65 30.17 -12.61
N GLN A 275 -41.08 29.69 -13.77
CA GLN A 275 -40.30 28.98 -14.80
C GLN A 275 -39.93 27.49 -14.61
N ARG A 276 -40.75 26.67 -15.31
CA ARG A 276 -40.39 25.42 -15.97
C ARG A 276 -39.00 25.48 -16.63
N GLN A 277 -38.08 24.61 -16.22
CA GLN A 277 -37.10 24.00 -17.12
C GLN A 277 -36.86 22.54 -16.74
N GLN A 278 -37.06 21.65 -17.72
CA GLN A 278 -36.71 20.23 -17.65
C GLN A 278 -35.18 20.08 -17.57
N PRO A 279 -34.62 19.13 -16.80
CA PRO A 279 -33.20 18.85 -16.90
C PRO A 279 -32.94 17.96 -18.12
N ARG A 280 -32.12 18.48 -19.04
CA ARG A 280 -31.57 17.77 -20.18
C ARG A 280 -30.65 16.65 -19.71
N ARG A 281 -30.94 15.44 -20.17
CA ARG A 281 -30.13 14.23 -20.08
C ARG A 281 -28.81 14.45 -20.85
N ASN A 282 -27.70 14.69 -20.16
CA ASN A 282 -26.37 14.60 -20.77
C ASN A 282 -25.81 13.19 -20.55
N HIS A 283 -25.87 12.37 -21.61
CA HIS A 283 -25.01 11.21 -21.76
C HIS A 283 -23.56 11.70 -21.95
N ARG A 284 -22.74 11.59 -20.91
CA ARG A 284 -21.29 11.47 -21.07
C ARG A 284 -20.87 10.11 -20.55
N GLN A 285 -20.65 9.23 -21.51
CA GLN A 285 -20.02 7.94 -21.34
C GLN A 285 -18.53 8.23 -21.08
N SER A 286 -18.09 8.06 -19.84
CA SER A 286 -16.68 7.98 -19.49
C SER A 286 -16.47 6.65 -18.77
N GLN A 287 -15.98 5.68 -19.55
CA GLN A 287 -15.34 4.48 -19.05
C GLN A 287 -14.12 4.88 -18.22
N ALA A 288 -14.18 4.62 -16.92
CA ALA A 288 -13.02 4.39 -16.08
C ALA A 288 -13.39 3.22 -15.17
N GLY A 289 -12.81 2.05 -15.47
CA GLY A 289 -12.90 0.88 -14.61
C GLY A 289 -12.03 1.08 -13.37
N GLY A 290 -12.60 0.82 -12.20
CA GLY A 290 -11.90 0.84 -10.92
C GLY A 290 -12.90 0.87 -9.75
N ASP A 291 -13.31 -0.31 -9.28
CA ASP A 291 -13.81 -0.60 -7.92
C ASP A 291 -14.77 0.39 -7.24
N ALA A 292 -15.86 0.77 -7.91
CA ALA A 292 -17.06 1.27 -7.22
C ALA A 292 -17.89 0.08 -6.70
N VAL A 293 -17.33 -0.73 -5.79
CA VAL A 293 -18.09 -1.76 -5.09
C VAL A 293 -18.84 -1.08 -3.93
N ALA A 294 -20.09 -0.71 -4.19
CA ALA A 294 -21.18 -0.56 -3.22
C ALA A 294 -20.81 0.04 -1.84
N GLU A 295 -20.49 1.33 -1.77
CA GLU A 295 -20.53 2.08 -0.49
C GLU A 295 -21.98 2.24 0.04
N ASP A 296 -22.99 2.15 -0.83
CA ASP A 296 -24.41 2.29 -0.46
C ASP A 296 -24.96 1.14 0.40
N ASP A 297 -24.29 -0.01 0.46
CA ASP A 297 -24.72 -1.17 1.27
C ASP A 297 -24.13 -1.16 2.70
N GLU A 298 -23.45 -0.08 3.10
CA GLU A 298 -22.77 0.00 4.38
C GLU A 298 -23.58 0.65 5.51
N ASP A 299 -24.76 1.21 5.21
CA ASP A 299 -25.65 1.74 6.24
C ASP A 299 -26.45 0.61 6.90
N TYR A 300 -25.81 -0.10 7.83
CA TYR A 300 -26.44 -1.19 8.58
C TYR A 300 -27.68 -0.75 9.39
N GLY A 301 -27.86 0.55 9.64
CA GLY A 301 -29.08 1.09 10.27
C GLY A 301 -30.31 0.99 9.38
N ARG A 302 -30.11 0.80 8.07
CA ARG A 302 -31.16 0.59 7.06
C ARG A 302 -31.45 -0.88 6.78
N TRP A 303 -30.63 -1.80 7.30
CA TRP A 303 -30.88 -3.22 7.12
C TRP A 303 -32.11 -3.64 7.92
N GLY A 304 -32.89 -4.55 7.36
CA GLY A 304 -34.14 -4.99 7.97
C GLY A 304 -34.62 -6.33 7.45
N VAL A 305 -35.67 -6.86 8.06
CA VAL A 305 -36.38 -8.03 7.56
C VAL A 305 -37.70 -7.55 6.99
N GLU A 306 -37.95 -7.86 5.72
CA GLU A 306 -39.24 -7.59 5.08
C GLU A 306 -40.07 -8.87 5.03
N ILE A 307 -41.30 -8.77 5.50
CA ILE A 307 -42.29 -9.85 5.41
C ILE A 307 -43.33 -9.42 4.38
N ARG A 308 -43.48 -10.21 3.32
CA ARG A 308 -44.49 -9.99 2.28
C ARG A 308 -45.49 -11.13 2.31
N VAL A 309 -46.77 -10.81 2.16
CA VAL A 309 -47.87 -11.78 2.21
C VAL A 309 -48.91 -11.48 1.14
N ALA A 310 -49.57 -12.54 0.65
CA ALA A 310 -50.77 -12.47 -0.16
C ALA A 310 -51.75 -13.55 0.31
N PHE A 311 -52.95 -13.13 0.69
CA PHE A 311 -54.01 -14.02 1.21
C PHE A 311 -54.90 -14.60 0.11
N ARG A 312 -54.72 -14.12 -1.13
CA ARG A 312 -55.41 -14.62 -2.32
C ARG A 312 -54.39 -14.94 -3.41
N LYS A 313 -54.62 -16.03 -4.13
CA LYS A 313 -53.70 -16.51 -5.18
C LYS A 313 -53.56 -15.55 -6.36
N ASP A 314 -54.56 -14.70 -6.59
CA ASP A 314 -54.58 -13.72 -7.69
C ASP A 314 -54.10 -12.32 -7.27
N GLU A 315 -53.70 -12.14 -6.01
CA GLU A 315 -53.19 -10.86 -5.49
C GLU A 315 -51.67 -10.83 -5.48
N ALA A 316 -51.09 -9.68 -5.81
CA ALA A 316 -49.65 -9.49 -5.69
C ALA A 316 -49.23 -9.48 -4.22
N MET A 317 -48.05 -10.03 -3.92
CA MET A 317 -47.44 -9.99 -2.59
C MET A 317 -47.23 -8.56 -2.11
N GLN A 318 -47.72 -8.26 -0.91
CA GLN A 318 -47.60 -6.94 -0.30
C GLN A 318 -46.86 -7.01 1.02
N VAL A 319 -46.12 -5.95 1.34
CA VAL A 319 -45.46 -5.81 2.63
C VAL A 319 -46.49 -5.84 3.75
N LEU A 320 -46.20 -6.60 4.81
CA LEU A 320 -47.02 -6.66 6.02
C LEU A 320 -46.94 -5.30 6.73
N ASP A 321 -48.04 -4.56 6.74
CA ASP A 321 -48.11 -3.21 7.33
C ASP A 321 -49.40 -3.06 8.16
N ASN A 322 -49.48 -2.00 8.96
CA ASN A 322 -50.62 -1.75 9.83
C ASN A 322 -51.88 -1.27 9.08
N HIS A 323 -51.72 -0.79 7.83
CA HIS A 323 -52.77 -0.05 7.13
C HIS A 323 -53.58 -0.86 6.11
N ARG A 324 -53.10 -2.03 5.66
CA ARG A 324 -53.69 -2.75 4.51
C ARG A 324 -54.32 -4.08 4.85
N GLN A 325 -53.76 -4.84 5.78
CA GLN A 325 -54.24 -6.16 6.16
C GLN A 325 -55.28 -6.08 7.28
N SER A 326 -56.24 -7.01 7.32
CA SER A 326 -57.17 -7.13 8.43
C SER A 326 -56.45 -7.50 9.74
N GLY A 327 -57.07 -7.18 10.89
CA GLY A 327 -56.49 -7.53 12.20
C GLY A 327 -56.20 -9.04 12.35
N GLY A 328 -57.08 -9.90 11.81
CA GLY A 328 -56.90 -11.35 11.79
C GLY A 328 -55.75 -11.80 10.89
N GLU A 329 -55.63 -11.26 9.67
CA GLU A 329 -54.54 -11.58 8.74
C GLU A 329 -53.16 -11.17 9.28
N ARG A 330 -53.09 -10.03 9.99
CA ARG A 330 -51.88 -9.58 10.67
C ARG A 330 -51.49 -10.54 11.80
N ALA A 331 -52.47 -10.99 12.58
CA ALA A 331 -52.24 -11.99 13.62
C ALA A 331 -51.75 -13.32 13.02
N VAL A 332 -52.40 -13.83 11.97
CA VAL A 332 -51.98 -15.06 11.27
C VAL A 332 -50.53 -14.95 10.81
N SER A 333 -50.20 -13.88 10.08
CA SER A 333 -48.84 -13.66 9.54
C SER A 333 -47.79 -13.64 10.65
N THR A 334 -48.09 -12.91 11.73
CA THR A 334 -47.17 -12.76 12.86
C THR A 334 -46.93 -14.10 13.56
N ILE A 335 -47.99 -14.88 13.78
CA ILE A 335 -47.91 -16.18 14.45
C ILE A 335 -47.12 -17.18 13.61
N LEU A 336 -47.36 -17.23 12.30
CA LEU A 336 -46.63 -18.12 11.40
C LEU A 336 -45.15 -17.74 11.29
N TYR A 337 -44.84 -16.43 11.32
CA TYR A 337 -43.46 -15.96 11.37
C TYR A 337 -42.77 -16.37 12.68
N LEU A 338 -43.44 -16.19 13.83
CA LEU A 338 -42.93 -16.64 15.13
C LEU A 338 -42.69 -18.16 15.14
N GLN A 339 -43.60 -18.94 14.56
CA GLN A 339 -43.50 -20.38 14.49
C GLN A 339 -42.37 -20.84 13.55
N ALA A 340 -42.18 -20.16 12.41
CA ALA A 340 -41.06 -20.38 11.52
C ALA A 340 -39.72 -20.12 12.22
N MET A 341 -39.61 -19.04 13.00
CA MET A 341 -38.43 -18.76 13.82
C MET A 341 -38.19 -19.84 14.90
N GLN A 342 -39.25 -20.33 15.54
CA GLN A 342 -39.13 -21.38 16.56
C GLN A 342 -38.50 -22.67 16.03
N SER A 343 -38.61 -22.95 14.72
CA SER A 343 -37.97 -24.12 14.12
C SER A 343 -36.43 -24.08 14.16
N LEU A 344 -35.85 -22.89 14.30
CA LEU A 344 -34.40 -22.68 14.38
C LEU A 344 -33.88 -22.50 15.81
N VAL A 345 -34.77 -22.27 16.78
CA VAL A 345 -34.42 -22.02 18.17
C VAL A 345 -34.61 -23.30 18.99
N ALA A 346 -33.50 -23.85 19.49
CA ALA A 346 -33.52 -24.94 20.46
C ALA A 346 -33.87 -24.37 21.86
N ALA A 347 -35.14 -24.46 22.24
CA ALA A 347 -35.60 -24.17 23.59
C ALA A 347 -36.06 -25.48 24.26
N PRO A 348 -35.80 -25.71 25.56
CA PRO A 348 -36.24 -26.93 26.24
C PRO A 348 -37.76 -27.00 26.42
N PHE A 349 -38.42 -25.85 26.56
CA PHE A 349 -39.87 -25.71 26.56
C PHE A 349 -40.29 -24.37 25.94
N ARG A 350 -41.54 -24.30 25.49
CA ARG A 350 -42.16 -23.10 24.91
C ARG A 350 -43.51 -22.88 25.58
N VAL A 351 -43.82 -21.62 25.88
CA VAL A 351 -45.11 -21.21 26.44
C VAL A 351 -45.71 -20.20 25.48
N VAL A 352 -46.95 -20.45 25.10
CA VAL A 352 -47.75 -19.61 24.23
C VAL A 352 -49.05 -19.32 24.95
N ASP A 353 -49.31 -18.04 25.18
CA ASP A 353 -50.49 -17.56 25.88
C ASP A 353 -51.32 -16.69 24.95
N GLU A 354 -52.63 -16.90 24.97
CA GLU A 354 -53.65 -16.10 24.27
C GLU A 354 -53.40 -15.87 22.76
N ILE A 355 -52.65 -16.76 22.11
CA ILE A 355 -52.22 -16.61 20.70
C ILE A 355 -53.39 -16.54 19.70
N ASN A 356 -54.55 -17.04 20.10
CA ASN A 356 -55.75 -17.08 19.28
C ASN A 356 -56.71 -15.91 19.55
N GLN A 357 -56.32 -14.85 20.26
CA GLN A 357 -57.18 -13.67 20.46
C GLN A 357 -57.15 -12.71 19.27
N GLY A 358 -58.29 -12.02 19.04
CA GLY A 358 -58.40 -11.00 17.98
C GLY A 358 -58.61 -11.57 16.58
N MET A 359 -59.01 -12.83 16.47
CA MET A 359 -59.14 -13.58 15.22
C MET A 359 -60.54 -14.19 15.06
N ASP A 360 -60.92 -14.51 13.84
CA ASP A 360 -62.16 -15.21 13.55
C ASP A 360 -62.01 -16.73 13.74
N ALA A 361 -63.12 -17.44 13.91
CA ALA A 361 -63.11 -18.87 14.24
C ALA A 361 -62.40 -19.74 13.19
N ARG A 362 -62.29 -19.29 11.92
CA ARG A 362 -61.56 -20.00 10.88
C ARG A 362 -60.05 -19.92 11.10
N ASN A 363 -59.51 -18.71 11.29
CA ASN A 363 -58.08 -18.54 11.48
C ASN A 363 -57.60 -19.10 12.83
N GLU A 364 -58.43 -19.04 13.88
CA GLU A 364 -58.10 -19.66 15.17
C GLU A 364 -57.91 -21.18 15.07
N ARG A 365 -58.77 -21.87 14.33
CA ARG A 365 -58.65 -23.32 14.08
C ARG A 365 -57.37 -23.65 13.32
N LEU A 366 -57.07 -22.85 12.30
CA LEU A 366 -55.91 -23.02 11.46
C LEU A 366 -54.60 -22.87 12.25
N ILE A 367 -54.49 -21.83 13.07
CA ILE A 367 -53.34 -21.62 13.93
C ILE A 367 -53.20 -22.77 14.91
N HIS A 368 -54.31 -23.20 15.51
CA HIS A 368 -54.28 -24.34 16.44
C HIS A 368 -53.72 -25.59 15.77
N GLU A 369 -54.20 -25.94 14.58
CA GLU A 369 -53.71 -27.09 13.82
C GLU A 369 -52.21 -27.00 13.54
N ILE A 370 -51.73 -25.85 13.07
CA ILE A 370 -50.31 -25.60 12.79
C ILE A 370 -49.45 -25.69 14.06
N VAL A 371 -49.93 -25.14 15.18
CA VAL A 371 -49.25 -25.20 16.48
C VAL A 371 -49.15 -26.65 16.95
N VAL A 372 -50.23 -27.43 16.89
CA VAL A 372 -50.26 -28.85 17.26
C VAL A 372 -49.30 -29.66 16.39
N ASP A 373 -49.35 -29.48 15.06
CA ASP A 373 -48.50 -30.20 14.10
C ASP A 373 -47.02 -29.89 14.25
N THR A 374 -46.68 -28.70 14.74
CA THR A 374 -45.28 -28.32 14.99
C THR A 374 -44.83 -28.79 16.37
N ALA A 375 -45.68 -28.65 17.39
CA ALA A 375 -45.39 -29.01 18.77
C ALA A 375 -45.32 -30.52 18.99
N CYS A 376 -46.04 -31.32 18.20
CA CYS A 376 -46.12 -32.77 18.37
C CYS A 376 -45.19 -33.58 17.46
N ARG A 377 -44.18 -32.96 16.83
CA ARG A 377 -43.18 -33.68 16.03
C ARG A 377 -42.21 -34.44 16.93
N GLU A 378 -41.71 -35.57 16.47
CA GLU A 378 -40.67 -36.30 17.21
C GLU A 378 -39.43 -35.41 17.44
N GLY A 379 -38.96 -35.34 18.69
CA GLY A 379 -37.84 -34.50 19.09
C GLY A 379 -38.17 -33.01 19.28
N SER A 380 -39.45 -32.62 19.25
CA SER A 380 -39.87 -31.27 19.61
C SER A 380 -39.73 -30.97 21.11
N ALA A 381 -39.58 -29.69 21.44
CA ALA A 381 -39.58 -29.20 22.82
C ALA A 381 -40.98 -29.29 23.46
N GLN A 382 -41.05 -29.34 24.79
CA GLN A 382 -42.32 -29.30 25.51
C GLN A 382 -43.06 -27.99 25.21
N TYR A 383 -44.32 -28.08 24.80
CA TYR A 383 -45.13 -26.91 24.41
C TYR A 383 -46.32 -26.74 25.35
N PHE A 384 -46.46 -25.55 25.94
CA PHE A 384 -47.61 -25.15 26.72
C PHE A 384 -48.41 -24.13 25.92
N LEU A 385 -49.63 -24.52 25.52
CA LEU A 385 -50.60 -23.61 24.92
C LEU A 385 -51.65 -23.27 25.98
N ILE A 386 -51.73 -21.99 26.35
CA ILE A 386 -52.72 -21.46 27.28
C ILE A 386 -53.69 -20.62 26.46
N THR A 387 -54.97 -20.96 26.53
CA THR A 387 -56.01 -20.19 25.86
C THR A 387 -57.29 -20.17 26.69
N PRO A 388 -57.94 -19.00 26.84
CA PRO A 388 -59.26 -18.91 27.46
C PRO A 388 -60.38 -19.38 26.50
N LYS A 389 -60.06 -19.64 25.23
CA LYS A 389 -61.05 -19.91 24.17
C LYS A 389 -61.02 -21.39 23.78
N LEU A 390 -62.09 -22.11 24.15
CA LEU A 390 -62.30 -23.50 23.73
C LEU A 390 -63.15 -23.51 22.45
N LEU A 391 -62.53 -23.77 21.30
CA LEU A 391 -63.28 -23.97 20.06
C LEU A 391 -63.77 -25.43 19.98
N PRO A 392 -65.02 -25.68 19.57
CA PRO A 392 -65.50 -27.03 19.31
C PRO A 392 -64.79 -27.61 18.08
N ASP A 393 -64.61 -28.93 17.99
CA ASP A 393 -64.04 -29.63 16.83
C ASP A 393 -62.62 -29.18 16.45
N LEU A 394 -61.74 -29.02 17.44
CA LEU A 394 -60.30 -28.83 17.22
C LEU A 394 -59.59 -30.18 16.97
N ASN A 395 -58.48 -30.13 16.23
CA ASN A 395 -57.63 -31.31 16.02
C ASN A 395 -56.77 -31.58 17.25
N TYR A 396 -56.89 -32.78 17.84
CA TYR A 396 -56.11 -33.19 19.01
C TYR A 396 -55.12 -34.30 18.63
N HIS A 397 -53.83 -34.08 18.87
CA HIS A 397 -52.81 -35.09 18.63
C HIS A 397 -52.66 -36.05 19.85
N PRO A 398 -52.37 -37.35 19.68
CA PRO A 398 -52.21 -38.30 20.79
C PRO A 398 -51.12 -37.95 21.81
N MET A 399 -50.11 -37.17 21.39
CA MET A 399 -49.04 -36.68 22.28
C MET A 399 -49.44 -35.41 23.05
N MET A 400 -50.63 -34.87 22.82
CA MET A 400 -51.11 -33.67 23.47
C MET A 400 -51.89 -34.03 24.75
N LYS A 401 -51.68 -33.25 25.82
CA LYS A 401 -52.46 -33.33 27.05
C LYS A 401 -53.24 -32.04 27.23
N VAL A 402 -54.57 -32.15 27.31
CA VAL A 402 -55.46 -31.02 27.55
C VAL A 402 -55.74 -30.91 29.05
N LEU A 403 -55.49 -29.73 29.61
CA LEU A 403 -55.81 -29.40 31.00
C LEU A 403 -56.85 -28.29 31.01
N CYS A 404 -58.08 -28.62 31.40
CA CYS A 404 -59.14 -27.63 31.58
C CYS A 404 -59.09 -27.10 33.01
N ILE A 405 -58.70 -25.83 33.18
CA ILE A 405 -58.72 -25.16 34.49
C ILE A 405 -60.04 -24.39 34.61
N PHE A 406 -60.91 -24.84 35.52
CA PHE A 406 -62.15 -24.13 35.84
C PHE A 406 -61.95 -23.40 37.17
N ASN A 407 -61.95 -22.05 37.12
CA ASN A 407 -61.82 -21.19 38.29
C ASN A 407 -63.05 -20.26 38.37
N GLY A 408 -64.20 -20.85 38.67
CA GLY A 408 -65.48 -20.14 38.79
C GLY A 408 -66.03 -20.18 40.21
N GLU A 409 -66.71 -19.12 40.61
CA GLU A 409 -67.32 -18.96 41.95
C GLU A 409 -68.38 -20.03 42.29
N TRP A 410 -68.89 -20.73 41.26
CA TRP A 410 -69.94 -21.75 41.35
C TRP A 410 -69.42 -23.18 41.15
N GLN A 411 -68.14 -23.43 41.44
CA GLN A 411 -67.57 -24.77 41.31
C GLN A 411 -68.10 -25.68 42.42
N PRO A 412 -68.72 -26.83 42.11
CA PRO A 412 -69.10 -27.80 43.14
C PRO A 412 -67.84 -28.33 43.86
N GLU A 413 -67.94 -28.63 45.17
CA GLU A 413 -66.83 -29.15 45.99
C GLU A 413 -66.15 -30.39 45.36
N SER A 414 -66.87 -31.13 44.51
CA SER A 414 -66.33 -32.20 43.67
C SER A 414 -66.86 -32.07 42.23
N PHE A 415 -65.96 -32.21 41.25
CA PHE A 415 -66.33 -32.24 39.83
C PHE A 415 -66.62 -33.68 39.40
N ASP A 416 -67.87 -33.96 39.03
CA ASP A 416 -68.27 -35.27 38.51
C ASP A 416 -67.92 -35.39 37.02
N PHE A 417 -66.72 -35.91 36.76
CA PHE A 417 -66.23 -36.20 35.41
C PHE A 417 -67.15 -37.13 34.62
N SER A 418 -67.79 -38.10 35.29
CA SER A 418 -68.66 -39.08 34.61
C SER A 418 -69.92 -38.41 34.09
N LYS A 419 -70.50 -37.50 34.87
CA LYS A 419 -71.66 -36.70 34.46
C LYS A 419 -71.32 -35.71 33.34
N TYR A 420 -70.14 -35.08 33.37
CA TYR A 420 -69.70 -34.19 32.29
C TYR A 420 -69.50 -34.95 30.96
N ILE A 421 -68.77 -36.08 30.98
CA ILE A 421 -68.49 -36.88 29.79
C ILE A 421 -69.79 -37.47 29.22
N SER A 422 -70.68 -37.99 30.06
CA SER A 422 -72.00 -38.50 29.60
C SER A 422 -72.86 -37.40 28.97
N HIS A 423 -72.78 -36.17 29.48
CA HIS A 423 -73.50 -35.02 28.94
C HIS A 423 -72.86 -34.44 27.66
N ALA A 424 -71.55 -34.59 27.49
CA ALA A 424 -70.84 -34.26 26.26
C ALA A 424 -71.15 -35.28 25.15
N ASN A 425 -71.13 -36.58 25.50
CA ASN A 425 -71.41 -37.69 24.59
C ASN A 425 -72.89 -37.79 24.17
N SER A 426 -73.81 -37.20 24.93
CA SER A 426 -75.25 -37.17 24.60
C SER A 426 -75.64 -36.06 23.63
N ARG A 427 -74.71 -35.16 23.25
CA ARG A 427 -74.92 -34.15 22.21
C ARG A 427 -74.48 -34.69 20.83
N PRO A 428 -75.40 -34.91 19.88
CA PRO A 428 -75.13 -35.70 18.68
C PRO A 428 -74.44 -34.91 17.55
N GLN A 429 -73.41 -34.12 17.83
CA GLN A 429 -72.60 -33.47 16.77
C GLN A 429 -71.08 -33.40 17.01
N VAL A 430 -70.51 -33.87 18.13
CA VAL A 430 -69.05 -33.77 18.39
C VAL A 430 -68.44 -35.12 18.76
N ALA A 431 -68.86 -36.18 18.06
CA ALA A 431 -68.33 -37.53 18.25
C ALA A 431 -67.05 -37.75 17.42
N ALA A 432 -66.00 -36.98 17.69
CA ALA A 432 -64.69 -37.18 17.08
C ALA A 432 -63.53 -36.71 17.97
N ALA A 433 -63.57 -36.99 19.27
CA ALA A 433 -62.36 -36.93 20.10
C ALA A 433 -62.45 -37.95 21.24
N SER A 434 -61.79 -39.08 21.05
CA SER A 434 -61.61 -40.14 22.03
C SER A 434 -60.87 -39.59 23.27
N MET A 435 -61.60 -39.20 24.32
CA MET A 435 -61.03 -39.03 25.66
C MET A 435 -60.67 -40.41 26.22
N VAL A 436 -59.39 -40.79 26.12
CA VAL A 436 -58.84 -41.91 26.88
C VAL A 436 -58.49 -41.40 28.28
N THR A 437 -59.42 -41.55 29.21
CA THR A 437 -59.14 -41.44 30.64
C THR A 437 -58.48 -42.73 31.09
N ARG A 438 -57.18 -42.72 31.38
CA ARG A 438 -56.54 -43.76 32.21
C ARG A 438 -56.28 -43.16 33.59
N ALA A 439 -56.80 -43.89 34.60
CA ALA A 439 -56.75 -43.59 36.03
C ALA A 439 -55.32 -43.50 36.57
#